data_AF-A0A830E9W9-F1
#
_entry.id   AF-A0A830E9W9-F1
#
_cell.length_a   1.000
_cell.length_b   1.000
_cell.length_c   1.000
_cell.angle_alpha   90.00
_cell.angle_beta   90.00
_cell.angle_gamma   90.00
#
_symmetry.space_group_name_H-M   'P 1'
#
loop_
_entity.id
_entity.type
_entity.pdbx_description
1 polymer ?
#
loop_
_entity_poly.entity_id
_entity_poly.type
_entity_poly.pdbx_seq_one_letter_code
_entity_poly.pdbx_strand_id
1 'polypeptide(L)'
;MVKGLPDRPLSHPEAASLNQSDSIGFVFPATPHSIRDDEDNEGSIYDLLITSGESVSALVYDEDKGWKVVTKTSPDNPKEAAINDVIEYRGYDIEDEEKVLKFVTELYGALDELSQME
;
A
#
# COMPACT_ATOMS: atom_id res chain seq x y z
N MET A 1 14.43 1.78 7.91
CA MET A 1 13.23 1.89 8.75
C MET A 1 12.49 3.15 8.37
N VAL A 2 11.28 3.01 7.82
CA VAL A 2 10.40 4.13 7.53
C VAL A 2 9.82 4.60 8.87
N LYS A 3 10.10 5.85 9.25
CA LYS A 3 9.66 6.40 10.53
C LYS A 3 8.13 6.40 10.57
N GLY A 4 7.56 5.74 11.58
CA GLY A 4 6.12 5.69 11.83
C GLY A 4 5.42 4.39 11.41
N LEU A 5 6.13 3.45 10.81
CA LEU A 5 5.64 2.08 10.63
C LEU A 5 6.21 1.16 11.72
N PRO A 6 5.41 0.22 12.26
CA PRO A 6 5.90 -0.79 13.17
C PRO A 6 6.82 -1.76 12.43
N ASP A 7 7.72 -2.43 13.14
CA ASP A 7 8.62 -3.44 12.56
C ASP A 7 7.89 -4.79 12.36
N ARG A 8 6.70 -4.74 11.77
CA ARG A 8 5.82 -5.86 11.41
C ARG A 8 4.86 -5.44 10.28
N PRO A 9 4.23 -6.40 9.57
CA PRO A 9 3.14 -6.11 8.64
C PRO A 9 2.01 -5.33 9.34
N LEU A 10 1.34 -4.45 8.59
CA LEU A 10 0.22 -3.68 9.12
C LEU A 10 -1.08 -4.46 8.97
N SER A 11 -1.92 -4.48 10.01
CA SER A 11 -3.30 -4.95 9.86
C SER A 11 -4.14 -3.90 9.10
N HIS A 12 -5.18 -4.34 8.39
CA HIS A 12 -6.17 -3.44 7.77
C HIS A 12 -6.62 -2.25 8.65
N PRO A 13 -7.05 -2.45 9.91
CA PRO A 13 -7.46 -1.34 10.76
C PRO A 13 -6.29 -0.40 11.13
N GLU A 14 -5.05 -0.89 11.20
CA GLU A 14 -3.88 -0.05 11.44
C GLU A 14 -3.60 0.85 10.21
N ALA A 15 -3.65 0.29 9.01
CA ALA A 15 -3.52 1.07 7.77
C ALA A 15 -4.60 2.15 7.66
N ALA A 16 -5.86 1.81 7.97
CA ALA A 16 -6.95 2.79 8.01
C ALA A 16 -6.71 3.89 9.07
N SER A 17 -6.21 3.53 10.26
CA SER A 17 -5.90 4.48 11.33
C SER A 17 -4.76 5.43 10.95
N LEU A 18 -3.76 4.94 10.21
CA LEU A 18 -2.67 5.78 9.67
C LEU A 18 -3.19 6.80 8.67
N ASN A 19 -4.13 6.41 7.81
CA ASN A 19 -4.77 7.31 6.84
C ASN A 19 -5.55 8.43 7.52
N GLN A 20 -6.16 8.16 8.67
CA GLN A 20 -6.88 9.16 9.46
C GLN A 20 -5.94 10.10 10.26
N SER A 21 -4.69 9.69 10.49
CA SER A 21 -3.76 10.42 11.37
C SER A 21 -2.92 11.49 10.64
N ASP A 22 -3.04 11.60 9.32
CA ASP A 22 -2.34 12.55 8.41
C ASP A 22 -0.79 12.61 8.55
N SER A 23 -0.19 11.73 9.37
CA SER A 23 1.22 11.86 9.79
C SER A 23 2.22 11.30 8.79
N ILE A 24 1.78 10.38 7.93
CA ILE A 24 2.63 9.66 6.96
C ILE A 24 2.05 9.77 5.52
N GLY A 25 0.83 10.30 5.38
CA GLY A 25 0.02 10.26 4.16
C GLY A 25 -0.94 9.08 4.15
N PHE A 26 -1.46 8.75 2.97
CA PHE A 26 -2.36 7.61 2.78
C PHE A 26 -1.57 6.36 2.43
N VAL A 27 -1.80 5.32 3.21
CA VAL A 27 -1.22 3.99 3.19
C VAL A 27 -2.26 3.00 2.66
N PHE A 28 -1.86 2.23 1.66
CA PHE A 28 -2.71 1.27 0.97
C PHE A 28 -1.97 -0.04 0.71
N PRO A 29 -2.67 -1.17 0.61
CA PRO A 29 -2.08 -2.38 0.04
C PRO A 29 -1.65 -2.12 -1.41
N ALA A 30 -0.43 -2.55 -1.77
CA ALA A 30 0.07 -2.38 -3.14
C ALA A 30 -0.69 -3.23 -4.15
N THR A 31 -1.09 -4.43 -3.75
CA THR A 31 -1.84 -5.40 -4.53
C THR A 31 -2.79 -6.18 -3.61
N PRO A 32 -3.83 -6.84 -4.15
CA PRO A 32 -4.62 -7.79 -3.35
C PRO A 32 -3.77 -8.93 -2.78
N HIS A 33 -2.71 -9.36 -3.50
CA HIS A 33 -1.74 -10.35 -3.00
C HIS A 33 -0.86 -9.85 -1.85
N SER A 34 -0.79 -8.53 -1.66
CA SER A 34 -0.08 -7.91 -0.54
C SER A 34 -0.80 -8.18 0.78
N ILE A 35 -2.10 -8.48 0.72
CA ILE A 35 -2.93 -8.84 1.85
C ILE A 35 -2.83 -10.35 2.00
N ARG A 36 -2.40 -10.81 3.16
CA ARG A 36 -2.44 -12.23 3.53
C ARG A 36 -3.43 -12.38 4.66
N ASP A 37 -4.41 -13.25 4.47
CA ASP A 37 -5.29 -13.69 5.54
C ASP A 37 -4.48 -14.53 6.53
N ASP A 38 -4.15 -13.92 7.66
CA ASP A 38 -3.66 -14.63 8.84
C ASP A 38 -4.85 -15.33 9.53
N GLU A 39 -4.57 -16.42 10.26
CA GLU A 39 -5.60 -17.27 10.91
C GLU A 39 -6.58 -16.49 11.81
N ASP A 40 -6.18 -15.31 12.30
CA ASP A 40 -6.95 -14.44 13.19
C ASP A 40 -7.94 -13.48 12.49
N ASN A 41 -8.25 -13.67 11.20
CA ASN A 41 -9.23 -12.86 10.42
C ASN A 41 -8.87 -11.36 10.22
N GLU A 42 -7.73 -10.90 10.74
CA GLU A 42 -7.20 -9.57 10.43
C GLU A 42 -6.15 -9.71 9.33
N GLY A 43 -6.58 -9.61 8.06
CA GLY A 43 -5.68 -9.67 6.91
C GLY A 43 -4.52 -8.68 7.07
N SER A 44 -3.30 -9.21 7.07
CA SER A 44 -2.05 -8.47 7.26
C SER A 44 -1.50 -8.02 5.91
N ILE A 45 -1.10 -6.75 5.84
CA ILE A 45 -0.60 -6.11 4.63
C ILE A 45 0.94 -6.10 4.67
N TYR A 46 1.54 -6.83 3.74
CA TYR A 46 2.98 -7.01 3.62
C TYR A 46 3.61 -6.04 2.63
N ASP A 47 2.84 -5.47 1.71
CA ASP A 47 3.32 -4.50 0.73
C ASP A 47 2.40 -3.30 0.71
N LEU A 48 3.00 -2.12 0.84
CA LEU A 48 2.30 -0.85 1.04
C LEU A 48 2.63 0.13 -0.07
N LEU A 49 1.62 0.86 -0.52
CA LEU A 49 1.75 2.11 -1.25
C LEU A 49 1.44 3.25 -0.31
N ILE A 50 2.40 4.14 -0.15
CA ILE A 50 2.25 5.36 0.64
C ILE A 50 2.20 6.53 -0.33
N THR A 51 1.07 7.22 -0.39
CA THR A 51 0.95 8.51 -1.06
C THR A 51 0.97 9.63 -0.04
N SER A 52 1.90 10.56 -0.19
CA SER A 52 2.05 11.72 0.68
C SER A 52 2.25 12.95 -0.19
N GLY A 53 1.22 13.80 -0.27
CA GLY A 53 1.21 15.02 -1.08
C GLY A 53 1.52 14.71 -2.55
N GLU A 54 2.71 15.13 -2.99
CA GLU A 54 3.19 14.96 -4.37
C GLU A 54 4.16 13.79 -4.53
N SER A 55 4.05 12.72 -3.72
CA SER A 55 4.91 11.56 -3.91
C SER A 55 4.24 10.25 -3.52
N VAL A 56 4.50 9.22 -4.32
CA VAL A 56 4.07 7.85 -4.07
C VAL A 56 5.30 6.98 -3.85
N SER A 57 5.32 6.25 -2.74
CA SER A 57 6.39 5.34 -2.37
C SER A 57 5.82 3.93 -2.20
N ALA A 58 6.41 2.96 -2.89
CA ALA A 58 6.12 1.55 -2.68
C ALA A 58 7.08 0.97 -1.65
N LEU A 59 6.52 0.27 -0.66
CA LEU A 59 7.25 -0.39 0.40
C LEU A 59 6.87 -1.87 0.44
N VAL A 60 7.85 -2.69 0.78
CA VAL A 60 7.67 -4.13 1.02
C VAL A 60 8.24 -4.47 2.38
N TYR A 61 7.52 -5.30 3.12
CA TYR A 61 7.98 -5.83 4.39
C TYR A 61 8.83 -7.08 4.17
N ASP A 62 10.06 -7.05 4.68
CA ASP A 62 10.96 -8.19 4.72
C ASP A 62 11.12 -8.63 6.18
N GLU A 63 10.99 -9.92 6.48
CA GLU A 63 11.02 -10.41 7.87
C GLU A 63 12.37 -10.19 8.56
N ASP A 64 13.46 -10.11 7.78
CA ASP A 64 14.83 -9.96 8.31
C ASP A 64 15.25 -8.48 8.37
N LYS A 65 14.73 -7.66 7.46
CA LYS A 65 15.15 -6.25 7.28
C LYS A 65 14.08 -5.21 7.61
N GLY A 66 12.85 -5.64 7.89
CA GLY A 66 11.69 -4.79 8.09
C GLY A 66 11.23 -4.11 6.79
N TRP A 67 10.60 -2.93 6.93
CA TRP A 67 10.08 -2.15 5.80
C TRP A 67 11.19 -1.59 4.90
N LYS A 68 11.14 -1.96 3.62
CA LYS A 68 12.05 -1.51 2.57
C LYS A 68 11.29 -0.78 1.47
N VAL A 69 11.78 0.39 1.07
CA VAL A 69 11.25 1.13 -0.08
C VAL A 69 11.74 0.45 -1.36
N VAL A 70 10.82 0.01 -2.20
CA VAL A 70 11.10 -0.59 -3.52
C VAL A 70 11.27 0.52 -4.54
N THR A 71 10.29 1.41 -4.63
CA THR A 71 10.34 2.55 -5.55
C THR A 71 9.71 3.79 -4.93
N LYS A 72 10.09 4.96 -5.47
CA LYS A 72 9.52 6.25 -5.11
C LYS A 72 9.41 7.11 -6.36
N THR A 73 8.21 7.63 -6.62
CA THR A 73 7.87 8.34 -7.85
C THR A 73 6.86 9.47 -7.59
N SER A 74 6.70 10.37 -8.58
CA SER A 74 5.95 11.63 -8.51
C SER A 74 4.47 11.45 -8.91
N PRO A 75 3.52 12.31 -8.48
CA PRO A 75 2.08 12.05 -8.44
C PRO A 75 1.38 12.03 -9.82
N ASP A 76 2.08 12.44 -10.89
CA ASP A 76 1.52 12.62 -12.24
C ASP A 76 1.10 11.30 -12.93
N ASN A 77 1.81 10.19 -12.69
CA ASN A 77 1.34 8.84 -13.07
C ASN A 77 2.02 7.66 -12.31
N PRO A 78 2.21 7.72 -10.97
CA PRO A 78 3.16 6.85 -10.26
C PRO A 78 2.61 5.53 -9.75
N LYS A 79 1.29 5.43 -9.55
CA LYS A 79 0.71 4.32 -8.78
C LYS A 79 0.86 3.00 -9.52
N GLU A 80 0.55 2.99 -10.82
CA GLU A 80 0.69 1.80 -11.68
C GLU A 80 2.15 1.36 -11.75
N ALA A 81 3.07 2.30 -11.95
CA ALA A 81 4.50 2.02 -11.96
C ALA A 81 5.00 1.46 -10.62
N ALA A 82 4.53 2.04 -9.50
CA ALA A 82 4.90 1.60 -8.17
C ALA A 82 4.34 0.22 -7.81
N ILE A 83 3.12 -0.07 -8.26
CA ILE A 83 2.48 -1.39 -8.17
C ILE A 83 3.27 -2.42 -8.97
N ASN A 84 3.58 -2.10 -10.23
CA ASN A 84 4.34 -2.99 -11.10
C ASN A 84 5.72 -3.32 -10.51
N ASP A 85 6.43 -2.33 -9.95
CA ASP A 85 7.71 -2.55 -9.28
C ASP A 85 7.57 -3.52 -8.08
N VAL A 86 6.49 -3.44 -7.30
CA VAL A 86 6.21 -4.37 -6.20
C VAL A 86 5.91 -5.77 -6.73
N ILE A 87 5.11 -5.88 -7.78
CA ILE A 87 4.76 -7.15 -8.44
C ILE A 87 6.04 -7.83 -8.93
N GLU A 88 6.89 -7.10 -9.66
CA GLU A 88 8.17 -7.58 -10.16
C GLU A 88 9.12 -7.96 -9.01
N TYR A 89 9.18 -7.15 -7.95
CA TYR A 89 10.03 -7.43 -6.79
C TYR A 89 9.62 -8.69 -6.02
N ARG A 90 8.31 -8.87 -5.81
CA ARG A 90 7.76 -10.06 -5.12
C ARG A 90 7.64 -11.27 -6.04
N GLY A 91 7.70 -11.08 -7.35
CA GLY A 91 7.42 -12.12 -8.33
C GLY A 91 5.97 -12.60 -8.25
N TYR A 92 5.02 -11.68 -8.01
CA TYR A 92 3.61 -12.05 -7.99
C TYR A 92 3.16 -12.46 -9.38
N ASP A 93 2.54 -13.64 -9.48
CA ASP A 93 1.89 -14.09 -10.71
C ASP A 93 0.54 -13.37 -10.81
N ILE A 94 0.58 -12.18 -11.39
CA ILE A 94 -0.60 -11.35 -11.58
C ILE A 94 -1.24 -11.74 -12.92
N GLU A 95 -2.16 -12.70 -12.86
CA GLU A 95 -2.92 -13.14 -14.04
C GLU A 95 -3.75 -12.01 -14.67
N ASP A 96 -4.18 -11.04 -13.85
CA ASP A 96 -5.00 -9.88 -14.25
C ASP A 96 -4.46 -8.57 -13.62
N GLU A 97 -3.50 -7.92 -14.28
CA GLU A 97 -2.97 -6.62 -13.85
C GLU A 97 -4.08 -5.56 -13.73
N GLU A 98 -5.04 -5.59 -14.65
CA GLU A 98 -6.19 -4.68 -14.64
C GLU A 98 -7.04 -4.84 -13.36
N LYS A 99 -7.19 -6.06 -12.82
CA LYS A 99 -7.91 -6.26 -11.55
C LYS A 99 -7.15 -5.68 -10.37
N VAL A 100 -5.83 -5.78 -10.36
CA VAL A 100 -4.99 -5.19 -9.31
C VAL A 100 -5.10 -3.67 -9.36
N LEU A 101 -4.96 -3.08 -10.55
CA LEU A 101 -5.08 -1.64 -10.75
C LEU A 101 -6.47 -1.13 -10.41
N LYS A 102 -7.51 -1.89 -10.77
CA LYS A 102 -8.90 -1.57 -10.42
C LYS A 102 -9.12 -1.63 -8.91
N PHE A 103 -8.64 -2.67 -8.23
CA PHE A 103 -8.72 -2.80 -6.76
C PHE A 103 -8.08 -1.61 -6.05
N VAL A 104 -6.86 -1.22 -6.45
CA VAL A 104 -6.20 -0.06 -5.88
C VAL A 104 -6.95 1.23 -6.24
N THR A 105 -7.41 1.38 -7.47
CA THR A 105 -8.18 2.57 -7.88
C THR A 105 -9.49 2.70 -7.12
N GLU A 106 -10.20 1.60 -6.86
CA GLU A 106 -11.43 1.60 -6.05
C GLU A 106 -11.14 1.95 -4.59
N LEU A 107 -10.06 1.43 -4.01
CA LEU A 107 -9.61 1.80 -2.66
C LEU A 107 -9.28 3.29 -2.53
N TYR A 108 -8.56 3.85 -3.51
CA TYR A 108 -8.21 5.27 -3.54
C TYR A 108 -9.42 6.16 -3.84
N GLY A 109 -10.29 5.75 -4.77
CA GLY A 109 -11.52 6.47 -5.12
C GLY A 109 -12.49 6.55 -3.95
N ALA A 110 -12.64 5.46 -3.19
CA ALA A 110 -13.45 5.43 -1.97
C ALA A 110 -12.95 6.43 -0.91
N LEU A 111 -11.65 6.73 -0.87
CA LEU A 111 -11.10 7.73 0.06
C LEU A 111 -11.25 9.17 -0.45
N ASP A 112 -11.17 9.41 -1.75
CA ASP A 112 -11.47 10.73 -2.33
C ASP A 112 -12.93 11.13 -2.03
N GLU A 113 -13.87 10.18 -2.17
CA GLU A 113 -15.28 10.41 -1.82
C GLU A 113 -15.49 10.64 -0.31
N LEU A 114 -14.71 9.97 0.57
CA LEU A 114 -14.76 10.20 2.02
C LEU A 114 -14.13 11.54 2.42
N SER A 115 -13.10 12.01 1.72
CA SER A 115 -12.46 13.31 1.96
C SER A 115 -13.30 14.49 1.45
N GLN A 116 -14.25 14.25 0.54
CA GLN A 116 -15.17 15.28 -0.02
C GLN A 116 -16.48 15.41 0.78
N MET A 117 -16.69 14.59 1.82
CA MET A 117 -17.87 14.66 2.70
C MET A 117 -17.67 15.54 3.96
N GLU A 118 -16.59 16.32 4.04
CA GLU A 118 -16.33 17.31 5.11
C GLU A 118 -16.83 18.73 4.78
#